data_AF-A0A524BF54-F1
#
_entry.id   AF-A0A524BF54-F1
#
_cell.length_a   1.000
_cell.length_b   1.000
_cell.length_c   1.000
_cell.angle_alpha   90.00
_cell.angle_beta   90.00
_cell.angle_gamma   90.00
#
_symmetry.space_group_name_H-M   'P 1'
#
loop_
_entity.id
_entity.type
_entity.pdbx_description
1 polymer ?
#
loop_
_entity_poly.entity_id
_entity_poly.type
_entity_poly.pdbx_seq_one_letter_code
_entity_poly.pdbx_strand_id
1 'polypeptide(L)'
;MSGFLPPFTPDGGSALVPEMPWHYSGTLLTVEYRTDVDRVRALLPPDVDLAPEDPGAVAFIWADWQSCSDGGRELLDPSRSQY
;
A
#
# COMPACT_ATOMS: atom_id res chain seq x y z
N MET A 1 -10.38 9.25 24.37
CA MET A 1 -10.57 8.24 23.30
C MET A 1 -9.27 8.21 22.52
N SER A 2 -8.80 7.03 22.15
CA SER A 2 -7.43 6.78 21.66
C SER A 2 -7.45 5.84 20.45
N GLY A 3 -6.35 5.79 19.70
CA GLY A 3 -6.17 4.94 18.52
C GLY A 3 -5.77 5.75 17.29
N PHE A 4 -4.95 5.16 16.42
CA PHE A 4 -4.42 5.83 15.21
C PHE A 4 -5.53 6.11 14.19
N LEU A 5 -6.34 5.10 13.87
CA LEU A 5 -7.54 5.21 13.05
C LEU A 5 -8.76 4.63 13.78
N PRO A 6 -9.97 5.14 13.49
CA PRO A 6 -11.19 4.68 14.13
C PRO A 6 -11.46 3.18 13.85
N PRO A 7 -12.32 2.53 14.67
CA PRO A 7 -13.05 3.09 15.80
C PRO A 7 -12.18 3.35 17.04
N PHE A 8 -12.44 4.46 17.74
CA PHE A 8 -11.68 4.86 18.93
C PHE A 8 -12.28 4.29 20.22
N THR A 9 -11.43 3.73 21.07
CA THR A 9 -11.77 3.27 22.43
C THR A 9 -10.90 3.96 23.48
N PRO A 10 -11.22 3.89 24.78
CA PRO A 10 -10.34 4.44 25.82
C PRO A 10 -8.90 3.93 25.76
N ASP A 11 -8.70 2.64 25.45
CA ASP A 11 -7.40 1.98 25.32
C ASP A 11 -6.81 1.97 23.90
N GLY A 12 -7.60 2.37 22.89
CA GLY A 12 -7.21 2.34 21.47
C GLY A 12 -7.12 0.95 20.85
N GLY A 13 -7.49 -0.11 21.57
CA GLY A 13 -7.32 -1.50 21.11
C GLY A 13 -8.19 -1.89 19.91
N SER A 14 -9.23 -1.11 19.60
CA SER A 14 -10.11 -1.33 18.44
C SER A 14 -9.67 -0.60 17.16
N ALA A 15 -8.56 0.14 17.19
CA ALA A 15 -8.09 0.85 16.01
C ALA A 15 -7.87 -0.13 14.84
N LEU A 16 -8.42 0.21 13.67
CA LEU A 16 -8.34 -0.66 12.49
C LEU A 16 -6.89 -0.85 12.03
N VAL A 17 -6.08 0.20 12.14
CA VAL A 17 -4.69 0.23 11.69
C VAL A 17 -3.81 0.57 12.89
N PRO A 18 -2.70 -0.15 13.10
CA PRO A 18 -1.78 0.14 14.19
C PRO A 18 -1.01 1.46 13.94
N GLU A 19 -0.41 2.00 15.00
CA GLU A 19 0.45 3.18 14.91
C GLU A 19 1.65 2.91 13.97
N MET A 20 2.10 3.95 13.27
CA MET A 20 3.30 3.90 12.43
C MET A 20 4.58 3.84 13.28
N PRO A 21 5.72 3.31 12.76
CA PRO A 21 5.96 2.84 11.40
C PRO A 21 5.41 1.44 11.11
N TRP A 22 5.21 1.15 9.82
CA TRP A 22 4.78 -0.16 9.33
C TRP A 22 5.90 -0.82 8.51
N HIS A 23 6.18 -2.08 8.80
CA HIS A 23 7.14 -2.91 8.09
C HIS A 23 6.39 -3.83 7.13
N TYR A 24 6.86 -3.93 5.89
CA TYR A 24 6.24 -4.75 4.86
C TYR A 24 7.26 -5.75 4.29
N SER A 25 6.82 -7.00 4.13
CA SER A 25 7.52 -8.05 3.41
C SER A 25 6.55 -8.68 2.44
N GLY A 26 6.97 -8.96 1.21
CA GLY A 26 6.06 -9.51 0.21
C GLY A 26 6.76 -10.28 -0.88
N THR A 27 5.97 -11.11 -1.56
CA THR A 27 6.38 -11.78 -2.81
C THR A 27 5.62 -11.13 -3.96
N LEU A 28 6.36 -10.65 -4.96
CA LEU A 28 5.79 -9.87 -6.06
C LEU A 28 5.95 -10.59 -7.40
N LEU A 29 4.90 -10.55 -8.22
CA LEU A 29 4.93 -10.86 -9.64
C LEU A 29 4.65 -9.57 -10.43
N THR A 30 5.65 -9.10 -11.17
CA THR A 30 5.56 -7.86 -11.95
C THR A 30 5.55 -8.16 -13.45
N VAL A 31 4.61 -7.55 -14.16
CA VAL A 31 4.54 -7.54 -15.63
C VAL A 31 4.64 -6.09 -16.10
N GLU A 32 5.72 -5.77 -16.81
CA GLU A 32 5.87 -4.48 -17.46
C GLU A 32 5.27 -4.52 -18.87
N TYR A 33 4.54 -3.47 -19.23
CA TYR A 33 3.94 -3.35 -20.55
C TYR A 33 3.93 -1.89 -21.01
N ARG A 34 3.56 -1.69 -22.28
CA ARG A 34 3.39 -0.37 -22.89
C ARG A 34 1.95 -0.17 -23.31
N THR A 35 1.45 1.05 -23.10
CA THR A 35 0.08 1.43 -23.41
C THR A 35 0.02 2.83 -24.03
N ASP A 36 -1.16 3.22 -24.47
CA ASP A 36 -1.46 4.55 -25.01
C ASP A 36 -1.13 5.65 -23.98
N VAL A 37 -0.24 6.56 -24.38
CA VAL A 37 0.27 7.66 -23.54
C VAL A 37 -0.86 8.60 -23.12
N ASP A 38 -1.86 8.83 -23.98
CA ASP A 38 -2.98 9.70 -23.65
C ASP A 38 -3.84 9.10 -22.52
N ARG A 39 -3.87 7.77 -22.41
CA ARG A 39 -4.55 7.05 -21.32
C ARG A 39 -3.80 7.14 -20.01
N VAL A 40 -2.45 7.10 -20.04
CA VAL A 40 -1.63 7.35 -18.85
C VAL A 40 -1.85 8.77 -18.35
N ARG A 41 -1.78 9.77 -19.24
CA ARG A 41 -2.02 11.17 -18.90
C ARG A 41 -3.39 11.40 -18.28
N ALA A 42 -4.44 10.76 -18.80
CA ALA A 42 -5.80 10.92 -18.28
C ALA A 42 -5.97 10.46 -16.81
N LEU A 43 -5.08 9.61 -16.28
CA LEU A 43 -5.14 9.11 -14.89
C LEU A 43 -4.32 9.94 -13.90
N LEU A 44 -3.32 10.68 -14.38
CA LEU A 44 -2.41 11.43 -13.53
C LEU A 44 -3.06 12.73 -13.03
N PRO A 45 -2.83 13.14 -11.76
CA PRO A 45 -3.21 14.46 -11.26
C PRO A 45 -2.62 15.61 -12.10
N PRO A 46 -3.26 16.79 -12.13
CA PRO A 46 -2.80 17.92 -12.97
C PRO A 46 -1.37 18.39 -12.68
N ASP A 47 -0.88 18.19 -11.46
CA ASP A 47 0.43 18.59 -10.94
C ASP A 47 1.51 17.48 -11.09
N VAL A 48 1.17 16.34 -11.67
CA VAL A 48 2.10 15.24 -11.94
C VAL A 48 2.28 15.10 -13.44
N ASP A 49 3.49 15.34 -13.95
CA ASP A 49 3.83 15.21 -15.37
C ASP A 49 3.99 13.75 -15.82
N LEU A 50 3.92 13.53 -17.14
CA LEU A 50 4.31 12.23 -17.73
C LEU A 50 5.82 12.00 -17.52
N ALA A 51 6.20 10.73 -17.42
CA ALA A 51 7.62 10.38 -17.41
C ALA A 51 8.31 10.85 -18.71
N PRO A 52 9.50 11.48 -18.64
CA PRO A 52 10.12 12.12 -19.79
C PRO A 52 10.66 11.12 -20.83
N GLU A 53 11.02 9.92 -20.42
CA GLU A 53 11.74 8.96 -21.27
C GLU A 53 10.81 7.92 -21.90
N ASP A 54 9.91 7.33 -21.13
CA ASP A 54 8.97 6.29 -21.58
C ASP A 54 7.57 6.53 -20.99
N PRO A 55 6.84 7.54 -21.49
CA PRO A 55 5.57 7.99 -20.90
C PRO A 55 4.44 6.95 -21.02
N GLY A 56 4.62 5.89 -21.81
CA GLY A 56 3.70 4.78 -21.95
C GLY A 56 4.06 3.57 -21.08
N ALA A 57 5.15 3.63 -20.29
CA ALA A 57 5.57 2.57 -19.40
C ALA A 57 4.65 2.41 -18.20
N VAL A 58 4.08 1.21 -18.06
CA VAL A 58 3.23 0.85 -16.92
C VAL A 58 3.62 -0.55 -16.44
N ALA A 59 3.43 -0.80 -15.15
CA ALA A 59 3.57 -2.12 -14.55
C ALA A 59 2.24 -2.59 -13.97
N PHE A 60 1.96 -3.88 -14.15
CA PHE A 60 0.96 -4.60 -13.39
C PHE A 60 1.67 -5.45 -12.34
N ILE A 61 1.28 -5.31 -11.07
CA ILE A 61 1.96 -5.93 -9.94
C ILE A 61 0.95 -6.74 -9.15
N TRP A 62 1.16 -8.06 -9.07
CA TRP A 62 0.54 -8.91 -8.07
C TRP A 62 1.47 -9.00 -6.87
N ALA A 63 0.94 -8.85 -5.67
CA ALA A 63 1.74 -8.90 -4.46
C ALA A 63 0.97 -9.60 -3.35
N ASP A 64 1.59 -10.63 -2.78
CA ASP A 64 1.15 -11.23 -1.53
C ASP A 64 1.98 -10.56 -0.42
N TRP A 65 1.30 -9.79 0.43
CA TRP A 65 1.94 -8.99 1.47
C TRP A 65 1.78 -9.62 2.85
N GLN A 66 2.77 -9.37 3.70
CA GLN A 66 2.66 -9.46 5.15
C GLN A 66 3.20 -8.17 5.76
N SER A 67 2.46 -7.60 6.72
CA SER A 67 2.81 -6.34 7.38
C SER A 67 2.73 -6.42 8.91
N CYS A 68 3.46 -5.56 9.61
CA CYS A 68 3.33 -5.36 11.04
C CYS A 68 3.76 -3.95 11.45
N SER A 69 3.31 -3.50 12.64
CA SER A 69 3.89 -2.31 13.26
C SER A 69 5.15 -2.67 14.04
N ASP A 70 5.75 -1.66 14.67
CA ASP A 70 6.81 -1.90 15.66
C ASP A 70 6.37 -2.89 16.74
N GLY A 71 7.27 -3.81 17.09
CA GLY A 71 7.02 -4.91 18.01
C GLY A 71 6.46 -6.20 17.37
N GLY A 72 6.02 -6.14 16.10
CA GLY A 72 5.76 -7.33 15.26
C GLY A 72 4.63 -8.25 15.74
N ARG A 73 3.74 -7.79 16.61
CA ARG A 73 2.68 -8.63 17.20
C ARG A 73 1.72 -9.18 16.14
N GLU A 74 1.47 -8.41 15.09
CA GLU A 74 0.56 -8.78 13.99
C GLU A 74 1.06 -10.00 13.22
N LEU A 75 2.37 -10.27 13.22
CA LEU A 75 2.96 -11.44 12.55
C LEU A 75 2.51 -12.78 13.16
N LEU A 76 2.00 -12.75 14.39
CA LEU A 76 1.45 -13.92 15.07
C LEU A 76 -0.01 -14.20 14.71
N ASP A 77 -0.67 -13.26 14.01
CA ASP A 77 -2.05 -13.39 13.54
C ASP A 77 -2.12 -13.06 12.04
N PRO A 78 -1.94 -14.07 11.17
CA PRO A 78 -1.87 -13.85 9.72
C PRO A 78 -3.15 -13.24 9.14
N SER A 79 -4.30 -13.47 9.78
CA SER A 79 -5.58 -12.89 9.34
C SER A 79 -5.62 -11.37 9.43
N ARG A 80 -4.73 -10.78 10.24
CA ARG A 80 -4.59 -9.33 10.44
C ARG A 80 -3.40 -8.74 9.70
N SER A 81 -2.40 -9.55 9.37
CA SER A 81 -1.14 -9.07 8.79
C SER A 81 -0.96 -9.40 7.32
N GLN A 82 -1.70 -10.36 6.75
CA GLN A 82 -1.55 -10.81 5.36
C GLN A 82 -2.69 -10.33 4.46
N TYR A 83 -2.35 -9.83 3.27
CA TYR A 83 -3.30 -9.35 2.26
C TYR A 83 -2.76 -9.43 0.83
#